data_AF-A0A2N4Y631-F1
#
_entry.id   AF-A0A2N4Y631-F1
#
_cell.length_a   1.000
_cell.length_b   1.000
_cell.length_c   1.000
_cell.angle_alpha   90.00
_cell.angle_beta   90.00
_cell.angle_gamma   90.00
#
_symmetry.space_group_name_H-M   'P 1'
#
loop_
_entity.id
_entity.type
_entity.pdbx_description
1 polymer ?
#
loop_
_entity_poly.entity_id
_entity_poly.type
_entity_poly.pdbx_seq_one_letter_code
_entity_poly.pdbx_strand_id
1 'polypeptide(L)'
;MTQVYCDIIPQAGGWCFLSEEGQSPIYPSHRLAVEAARSYSESQVDKRKIPVLRQQDLKGRMLEVAGIVHAWGQENSSKMGGRA
;
A
#
# COMPACT_ATOMS: atom_id res chain seq x y z
N MET A 1 -7.45 -11.28 -17.24
CA MET A 1 -7.74 -10.90 -15.84
C MET A 1 -7.34 -9.45 -15.70
N THR A 2 -8.21 -8.61 -15.15
CA THR A 2 -7.96 -7.16 -15.02
C THR A 2 -7.45 -6.88 -13.61
N GLN A 3 -6.35 -6.15 -13.47
CA GLN A 3 -5.86 -5.73 -12.16
C GLN A 3 -6.68 -4.54 -11.66
N VAL A 4 -7.12 -4.59 -10.41
CA VAL A 4 -7.78 -3.46 -9.73
C VAL A 4 -6.86 -2.99 -8.63
N TYR A 5 -6.44 -1.74 -8.73
CA TYR A 5 -5.54 -1.16 -7.75
C TYR A 5 -6.32 -0.51 -6.61
N CYS A 6 -5.85 -0.77 -5.39
CA CYS A 6 -6.23 -0.05 -4.18
C CYS A 6 -4.99 0.68 -3.67
N ASP A 7 -4.93 1.99 -3.91
CA ASP A 7 -3.75 2.80 -3.65
C ASP A 7 -3.89 3.56 -2.33
N ILE A 8 -3.05 3.23 -1.34
CA ILE A 8 -3.00 3.90 -0.03
C ILE A 8 -2.20 5.20 -0.15
N ILE A 9 -2.85 6.33 0.15
CA ILE A 9 -2.30 7.69 -0.02
C ILE A 9 -2.26 8.42 1.33
N PRO A 10 -1.13 9.07 1.69
CA PRO A 10 -1.08 9.99 2.82
C PRO A 10 -1.85 11.28 2.52
N GLN A 11 -2.61 11.76 3.50
CA GLN A 11 -3.37 13.00 3.48
C GLN A 11 -3.02 13.86 4.70
N ALA A 12 -3.32 15.17 4.65
CA ALA A 12 -3.00 16.09 5.75
C ALA A 12 -3.59 15.66 7.11
N GLY A 13 -4.70 14.91 7.11
CA GLY A 13 -5.38 14.41 8.31
C GLY A 13 -5.26 12.91 8.56
N GLY A 14 -4.47 12.16 7.78
CA GLY A 14 -4.38 10.71 7.92
C GLY A 14 -4.10 9.98 6.61
N TRP A 15 -4.80 8.87 6.37
CA TRP A 15 -4.59 7.99 5.24
C TRP A 15 -5.92 7.63 4.58
N CYS A 16 -5.97 7.61 3.26
CA CYS A 16 -7.13 7.09 2.51
C CYS A 16 -6.66 6.07 1.48
N PHE A 17 -7.59 5.30 0.92
CA PHE A 17 -7.32 4.49 -0.26
C PHE A 17 -8.10 5.02 -1.48
N LEU A 18 -7.49 4.91 -2.64
CA LEU A 18 -8.10 5.19 -3.94
C LEU A 18 -8.40 3.87 -4.65
N SER A 19 -9.59 3.78 -5.25
CA SER A 19 -10.07 2.65 -6.04
C SER A 19 -10.69 3.14 -7.36
N GLU A 20 -11.10 2.23 -8.24
CA GLU A 20 -11.84 2.57 -9.47
C GLU A 20 -13.14 3.35 -9.18
N GLU A 21 -13.77 3.10 -8.03
CA GLU A 21 -15.05 3.71 -7.63
C GLU A 21 -14.86 5.05 -6.88
N GLY A 22 -13.61 5.42 -6.58
CA GLY A 22 -13.25 6.69 -5.97
C GLY A 22 -12.43 6.56 -4.68
N GLN A 23 -12.44 7.66 -3.91
CA GLN A 23 -11.65 7.83 -2.70
C GLN A 23 -12.44 7.42 -1.44
N SER A 24 -11.80 6.68 -0.55
CA SER A 24 -12.34 6.34 0.77
C SER A 24 -12.35 7.54 1.74
N PRO A 25 -13.04 7.44 2.89
CA PRO A 25 -12.81 8.34 4.02
C PRO A 25 -11.34 8.40 4.44
N ILE A 26 -10.96 9.46 5.14
CA ILE A 26 -9.64 9.61 5.76
C ILE A 26 -9.64 8.87 7.09
N TYR A 27 -8.76 7.89 7.22
CA TYR A 27 -8.50 7.12 8.42
C TYR A 27 -7.34 7.73 9.22
N PRO A 28 -7.39 7.72 10.56
CA PRO A 28 -6.36 8.34 11.39
C PRO A 28 -5.03 7.58 11.39
N SER A 29 -5.01 6.32 10.92
CA SER A 29 -3.80 5.51 10.85
C SER A 29 -3.70 4.77 9.52
N HIS A 30 -2.45 4.54 9.10
CA HIS A 30 -2.12 3.79 7.90
C HIS A 30 -2.73 2.38 7.93
N ARG A 31 -2.60 1.70 9.07
CA ARG A 31 -3.12 0.34 9.28
C ARG A 31 -4.62 0.26 9.00
N LEU A 32 -5.41 1.23 9.48
CA LEU A 32 -6.85 1.26 9.25
C LEU A 32 -7.19 1.46 7.77
N ALA A 33 -6.44 2.31 7.06
CA ALA A 33 -6.63 2.48 5.61
C ALA A 33 -6.31 1.20 4.83
N VAL A 34 -5.26 0.45 5.24
CA VAL A 34 -4.90 -0.85 4.65
C VAL A 34 -5.97 -1.91 4.93
N GLU A 35 -6.44 -2.01 6.17
CA GLU A 35 -7.50 -2.97 6.55
C GLU A 35 -8.80 -2.67 5.78
N ALA A 36 -9.18 -1.40 5.64
CA ALA A 36 -10.34 -0.98 4.85
C ALA A 36 -10.17 -1.29 3.36
N ALA A 37 -9.00 -0.99 2.77
CA ALA A 37 -8.71 -1.31 1.38
C ALA A 37 -8.71 -2.82 1.11
N ARG A 38 -8.20 -3.63 2.05
CA ARG A 38 -8.25 -5.09 1.95
C ARG A 38 -9.71 -5.57 1.96
N SER A 39 -10.50 -5.13 2.94
CA SER A 39 -11.90 -5.53 3.06
C SER A 39 -12.71 -5.13 1.81
N TYR A 40 -12.48 -3.93 1.28
CA TYR A 40 -13.06 -3.48 0.02
C TYR A 40 -12.64 -4.36 -1.16
N SER A 41 -11.34 -4.68 -1.24
CA SER A 41 -10.83 -5.52 -2.33
C SER A 41 -11.38 -6.95 -2.30
N GLU A 42 -11.63 -7.49 -1.10
CA GLU A 42 -12.25 -8.80 -0.87
C GLU A 42 -13.76 -8.78 -1.21
N SER A 43 -14.46 -7.68 -0.92
CA SER A 43 -15.87 -7.54 -1.30
C SER A 43 -16.06 -7.35 -2.81
N GLN A 44 -15.06 -6.83 -3.50
CA GLN A 44 -15.05 -6.59 -4.95
C GLN A 44 -14.49 -7.77 -5.76
N VAL A 45 -14.36 -8.98 -5.18
CA VAL A 45 -13.90 -10.19 -5.88
C VAL A 45 -14.98 -10.68 -6.86
N ASP A 46 -15.08 -9.95 -7.96
CA ASP A 46 -15.59 -10.48 -9.20
C ASP A 46 -14.56 -11.46 -9.76
N LYS A 47 -14.98 -12.65 -10.22
CA LYS A 47 -14.09 -13.79 -10.57
C LYS A 47 -13.02 -13.50 -11.64
N ARG A 48 -12.98 -12.29 -12.21
CA ARG A 48 -12.11 -11.85 -13.31
C ARG A 48 -11.11 -10.76 -12.92
N LYS A 49 -11.21 -10.20 -11.71
CA LYS A 49 -10.36 -9.09 -11.26
C LYS A 49 -9.36 -9.55 -10.19
N ILE A 50 -8.11 -9.11 -10.30
CA ILE A 50 -7.05 -9.38 -9.32
C ILE A 50 -6.84 -8.10 -8.51
N PRO A 51 -7.20 -8.07 -7.22
CA PRO A 51 -6.94 -6.90 -6.38
C PRO A 51 -5.46 -6.75 -6.08
N VAL A 52 -4.92 -5.54 -6.23
CA VAL A 52 -3.52 -5.20 -5.94
C VAL A 52 -3.50 -4.02 -4.97
N LEU A 53 -3.03 -4.25 -3.74
CA LEU A 53 -2.84 -3.18 -2.76
C LEU A 53 -1.46 -2.55 -2.94
N ARG A 54 -1.42 -1.23 -3.11
CA ARG A 54 -0.19 -0.44 -3.20
C ARG A 54 -0.24 0.74 -2.25
N GLN A 55 0.90 1.30 -1.90
CA GLN A 55 1.02 2.45 -1.03
C GLN A 55 1.99 3.45 -1.61
N GLN A 56 1.68 4.73 -1.46
CA GLN A 56 2.60 5.81 -1.75
C GLN A 56 3.60 6.01 -0.61
N ASP A 57 4.89 5.94 -0.91
CA ASP A 57 5.96 6.33 0.01
C ASP A 57 6.08 7.87 0.11
N LEU A 58 6.89 8.34 1.06
CA LEU A 58 7.10 9.78 1.27
C LEU A 58 7.84 10.48 0.10
N LYS A 59 8.37 9.72 -0.85
CA LYS A 59 9.01 10.22 -2.08
C LYS A 59 8.05 10.16 -3.27
N GLY A 60 6.78 9.83 -3.04
CA GLY A 60 5.74 9.75 -4.05
C GLY A 60 5.73 8.46 -4.86
N ARG A 61 6.56 7.47 -4.54
CA ARG A 61 6.64 6.18 -5.25
C ARG A 61 5.55 5.23 -4.75
N MET A 62 4.91 4.51 -5.67
CA MET A 62 3.94 3.46 -5.34
C MET A 62 4.63 2.11 -5.14
N LEU A 63 4.40 1.48 -3.99
CA LEU A 63 4.97 0.19 -3.60
C LEU A 63 3.86 -0.79 -3.24
N GLU A 64 3.91 -2.02 -3.74
CA GLU A 64 2.92 -3.06 -3.37
C GLU A 64 3.02 -3.42 -1.89
N VAL A 65 1.87 -3.48 -1.21
CA VAL A 65 1.80 -3.76 0.23
C VAL A 65 2.31 -5.16 0.58
N ALA A 66 2.19 -6.12 -0.35
CA ALA A 66 2.79 -7.46 -0.20
C ALA A 66 4.34 -7.43 -0.18
N GLY A 67 4.96 -6.45 -0.86
CA GLY A 67 6.41 -6.21 -0.81
C GLY A 67 6.87 -5.32 0.34
N ILE A 68 5.94 -4.60 0.97
CA ILE A 68 6.20 -3.63 2.05
C ILE A 68 6.52 -4.30 3.40
N VAL A 69 6.13 -5.56 3.61
CA VAL A 69 6.50 -6.32 4.81
C VAL A 69 8.03 -6.38 5.00
N HIS A 70 8.83 -6.11 3.97
CA HIS A 70 10.30 -6.09 4.05
C HIS A 70 10.93 -4.68 3.93
N ALA A 71 10.15 -3.62 3.69
CA ALA A 71 10.68 -2.29 3.35
C ALA A 71 10.76 -1.30 4.52
N TRP A 72 10.07 -1.54 5.64
CA TRP A 72 10.07 -0.64 6.81
C TRP A 72 10.99 -1.12 7.95
N GLY A 73 12.05 -1.85 7.61
CA GLY A 73 12.98 -2.41 8.59
C GLY A 73 14.40 -2.59 8.06
N GLN A 74 14.97 -1.61 7.35
CA GLN A 74 16.42 -1.53 7.09
C GLN A 74 16.83 -0.05 7.08
N GLU A 75 16.81 0.58 8.26
CA GLU A 75 17.71 1.70 8.55
C GLU A 75 18.83 1.16 9.45
N ASN A 76 20.07 1.36 9.01
CA ASN A 76 21.36 1.02 9.64
C ASN A 76 21.80 -0.46 9.72
N SER A 77 22.65 -0.84 8.77
CA SER A 77 23.96 -1.43 9.09
C SER A 77 24.96 -1.11 7.98
N SER A 78 25.76 -0.09 8.26
CA SER A 78 27.01 0.32 7.64
C SER A 78 27.83 -0.79 6.94
N LYS A 79 28.14 -0.55 5.67
CA LYS A 79 29.51 -0.48 5.13
C LYS A 79 30.58 -1.36 5.82
N MET A 80 30.87 -2.52 5.23
CA MET A 80 32.20 -3.15 5.19
C MET A 80 32.13 -4.16 4.01
N GLY A 81 32.73 -3.97 2.84
CA GLY A 81 34.11 -3.55 2.60
C GLY A 81 35.04 -4.74 2.87
N GLY A 82 35.42 -5.50 1.85
CA GLY A 82 36.59 -6.39 1.97
C GLY A 82 36.49 -7.73 1.24
N ARG A 83 37.25 -7.82 0.14
CA ARG A 83 37.67 -9.03 -0.55
C ARG A 83 38.53 -9.91 0.38
N ALA A 84 38.46 -11.22 0.20
CA ALA A 84 39.60 -12.12 -0.10
C ALA A 84 39.05 -13.52 -0.39
#